data_AF-A0A6S5C3C8-F1
#
_entry.id   AF-A0A6S5C3C8-F1
#
_cell.length_a   1.000
_cell.length_b   1.000
_cell.length_c   1.000
_cell.angle_alpha   90.00
_cell.angle_beta   90.00
_cell.angle_gamma   90.00
#
_symmetry.space_group_name_H-M   'P 1'
#
loop_
_entity.id
_entity.type
_entity.pdbx_description
1 polymer ?
#
loop_
_entity_poly.entity_id
_entity_poly.type
_entity_poly.pdbx_seq_one_letter_code
_entity_poly.pdbx_strand_id
1 'polypeptide(L)' 'MDFWLDLMFGNSVGLMSMLVIIGTFLLISSYAAYFIYKVMHSQPPHSQQPYSQQPKEGK' A
#
# COMPACT_ATOMS: atom_id res chain seq x y z
N MET A 1 15.86 22.96 25.43
CA MET A 1 14.65 22.78 24.61
C MET A 1 14.72 23.64 23.34
N ASP A 2 15.28 24.86 23.44
CA ASP A 2 15.46 25.78 22.30
C ASP A 2 16.31 25.23 21.16
N PHE A 3 17.40 24.50 21.44
CA PHE A 3 18.19 23.86 20.38
C PHE A 3 17.38 22.88 19.52
N TRP A 4 16.47 22.13 20.12
CA TRP A 4 15.59 21.20 19.39
C TRP A 4 14.51 21.95 18.59
N LEU A 5 13.99 23.05 19.12
CA LEU A 5 13.02 23.90 18.41
C LEU A 5 13.67 24.73 17.30
N ASP A 6 14.88 25.22 17.48
CA ASP A 6 15.67 25.93 16.48
C ASP A 6 16.15 24.98 15.36
N LEU A 7 16.47 23.73 15.70
CA LEU A 7 16.78 22.71 14.69
C LEU A 7 15.53 22.25 13.90
N MET A 8 14.34 22.20 14.52
CA MET A 8 13.09 21.83 13.84
C MET A 8 12.37 22.99 13.14
N PHE A 9 12.49 24.23 13.63
CA PHE A 9 11.73 25.41 13.16
C PHE A 9 12.60 26.63 12.82
N GLY A 10 13.86 26.69 13.25
CA GLY A 10 14.77 27.82 13.03
C GLY A 10 15.67 27.70 11.80
N ASN A 11 15.80 26.51 11.20
CA ASN A 11 16.68 26.26 10.07
C ASN A 11 15.95 25.53 8.92
N SER A 12 16.24 25.91 7.66
CA SER A 12 15.68 25.28 6.45
C SER A 12 15.88 23.77 6.41
N VAL A 13 16.94 23.26 7.06
CA VAL A 13 17.26 21.83 7.15
C VAL A 13 16.25 21.06 8.00
N GLY A 14 15.71 21.66 9.07
CA GLY A 14 14.72 21.05 9.95
C GLY A 14 13.42 20.74 9.22
N LEU A 15 12.87 21.75 8.53
CA LEU A 15 11.66 21.61 7.73
C LEU A 15 11.83 20.63 6.56
N MET A 16 12.97 20.70 5.84
CA MET A 16 13.25 19.79 4.75
C MET A 16 13.33 18.33 5.23
N SER A 17 13.96 18.07 6.37
CA SER A 17 14.02 16.73 6.97
C SER A 17 12.64 16.25 7.43
N MET A 18 11.85 17.13 8.04
CA MET A 18 10.50 16.81 8.50
C MET A 18 9.57 16.44 7.35
N LEU A 19 9.66 17.15 6.23
CA LEU A 19 8.93 16.85 5.00
C LEU A 19 9.37 15.51 4.39
N VAL A 20 10.67 15.21 4.40
CA VAL A 20 11.20 13.91 3.95
C VAL A 20 10.73 12.77 4.85
N ILE A 21 10.69 12.96 6.16
CA ILE A 21 10.18 11.97 7.11
C ILE A 21 8.70 11.70 6.83
N ILE A 22 7.86 12.75 6.75
CA ILE A 22 6.43 12.62 6.44
C ILE A 22 6.24 11.95 5.07
N GLY A 23 7.00 12.36 4.06
CA GLY A 23 6.94 11.79 2.72
C GLY A 23 7.30 10.31 2.72
N THR A 24 8.35 9.92 3.44
CA THR A 24 8.78 8.51 3.57
C THR A 24 7.74 7.68 4.30
N PHE A 25 7.16 8.21 5.39
CA PHE A 25 6.07 7.55 6.11
C PHE A 25 4.82 7.37 5.24
N LEU A 26 4.43 8.40 4.48
CA LEU A 26 3.32 8.32 3.53
C LEU A 26 3.59 7.29 2.44
N LEU A 27 4.82 7.20 1.93
CA LEU A 27 5.19 6.26 0.88
C LEU A 27 5.13 4.81 1.37
N ILE A 28 5.71 4.55 2.55
CA ILE A 28 5.66 3.25 3.22
C ILE A 28 4.21 2.88 3.56
N SER A 29 3.44 3.81 4.13
CA SER A 29 2.04 3.61 4.49
C SER A 29 1.16 3.36 3.26
N SER A 30 1.36 4.11 2.18
CA SER A 30 0.66 3.91 0.90
C SER A 30 0.95 2.53 0.32
N TYR A 31 2.21 2.08 0.35
CA TYR A 31 2.59 0.76 -0.12
C TYR A 31 2.00 -0.36 0.75
N ALA A 32 2.06 -0.20 2.08
CA ALA A 32 1.44 -1.13 3.02
C ALA A 32 -0.08 -1.19 2.85
N ALA A 33 -0.74 -0.05 2.67
CA ALA A 33 -2.17 0.04 2.41
C ALA A 33 -2.53 -0.62 1.07
N TYR A 34 -1.75 -0.42 0.02
CA TYR A 34 -1.94 -1.12 -1.26
C TYR A 34 -1.77 -2.63 -1.12
N PHE A 35 -0.79 -3.08 -0.34
CA PHE A 35 -0.59 -4.50 -0.05
C PHE A 35 -1.77 -5.09 0.71
N ILE A 36 -2.26 -4.43 1.77
CA ILE A 36 -3.43 -4.87 2.53
C ILE A 36 -4.69 -4.84 1.66
N TYR A 37 -4.90 -3.77 0.89
CA TYR A 37 -6.00 -3.67 -0.05
C TYR A 37 -5.97 -4.82 -1.04
N LYS A 38 -4.82 -5.09 -1.66
CA LYS A 38 -4.64 -6.21 -2.57
C LYS A 38 -4.88 -7.54 -1.86
N VAL A 39 -4.36 -7.78 -0.67
CA VAL A 39 -4.57 -9.04 0.07
C VAL A 39 -6.05 -9.24 0.43
N MET A 40 -6.75 -8.19 0.86
CA MET A 40 -8.17 -8.26 1.22
C MET A 40 -9.11 -8.29 0.01
N HIS A 41 -8.74 -7.64 -1.09
CA HIS A 41 -9.52 -7.61 -2.34
C HIS A 41 -9.03 -8.62 -3.39
N SER A 42 -8.00 -9.41 -3.08
CA SER A 42 -7.70 -10.64 -3.81
C SER A 42 -8.83 -11.61 -3.50
N GLN A 43 -9.93 -11.42 -4.22
CA GLN A 43 -10.94 -12.44 -4.35
C GLN A 43 -10.21 -13.74 -4.76
N PRO A 44 -10.52 -14.88 -4.13
CA PRO A 44 -10.03 -16.15 -4.63
C PRO A 44 -10.41 -16.22 -6.12
N PRO A 45 -9.56 -16.77 -7.00
CA PRO A 45 -9.87 -16.95 -8.40
C PRO A 45 -11.01 -17.97 -8.53
N HIS A 46 -12.25 -17.55 -8.32
CA HIS A 46 -13.45 -18.28 -8.69
C HIS A 46 -13.85 -17.86 -10.11
N SER A 47 -13.02 -18.23 -11.09
CA SER A 47 -13.41 -18.33 -12.51
C SER A 47 -12.21 -18.69 -13.41
N GLN A 48 -11.54 -19.80 -13.12
CA GLN A 48 -11.20 -20.71 -14.22
C GLN A 48 -12.21 -21.85 -14.17
N GLN A 49 -13.42 -21.56 -14.66
CA GLN A 49 -14.22 -22.60 -15.29
C GLN A 49 -13.62 -22.79 -16.69
N PRO A 50 -13.02 -23.95 -17.03
CA PRO A 50 -12.98 -24.33 -18.42
C PRO A 50 -14.41 -24.74 -18.78
N TYR A 51 -15.06 -23.90 -19.58
CA TYR A 51 -16.23 -24.31 -20.34
C TYR A 51 -15.79 -25.44 -21.28
N SER A 52 -16.13 -26.67 -20.94
CA SER A 52 -16.28 -27.75 -21.91
C SER A 52 -17.49 -28.57 -21.51
N GLN A 53 -18.65 -28.09 -21.98
CA GLN A 53 -19.78 -28.94 -22.29
C GLN A 53 -19.27 -30.19 -23.01
N GLN A 54 -19.49 -31.37 -22.44
CA GLN A 54 -19.82 -32.53 -23.26
C GLN A 54 -21.02 -33.28 -22.67
N PRO A 55 -21.91 -33.74 -23.56
CA PRO A 55 -23.30 -34.01 -23.24
C PRO A 55 -23.45 -35.36 -22.54
N LYS A 56 -24.59 -35.56 -21.91
CA LYS A 56 -24.99 -36.82 -21.28
C LYS A 56 -24.94 -37.95 -22.31
N GLU A 57 -23.90 -38.77 -22.26
CA GLU A 57 -23.87 -40.05 -22.96
C GLU A 57 -24.61 -41.05 -22.08
N GLY A 58 -25.75 -41.53 -22.59
CA GLY A 58 -26.54 -42.55 -21.94
C GLY A 58 -25.91 -43.94 -22.06
N LYS A 59 -26.09 -44.73 -21.01
CA LYS A 59 -26.50 -46.15 -21.07
C LYS A 59 -26.98 -46.58 -19.70
#